data_AF-A0A7K4KRR3-F1
#
_entry.id   AF-A0A7K4KRR3-F1
#
_cell.length_a   1.000
_cell.length_b   1.000
_cell.length_c   1.000
_cell.angle_alpha   90.00
_cell.angle_beta   90.00
_cell.angle_gamma   90.00
#
_symmetry.space_group_name_H-M   'P 1'
#
loop_
_entity.id
_entity.type
_entity.pdbx_description
1 polymer ?
#
loop_
_entity_poly.entity_id
_entity_poly.type
_entity_poly.pdbx_seq_one_letter_code
_entity_poly.pdbx_strand_id
1 'polypeptide(L)'
;DVTLDADTAHPRLKVSEDGKSVVDTGTTRNVSFSEKRFHSHAFLLAKEGYTSGKYYWEVDVGNRRNWEVGIARESVTRKGSLTLSPKKGFWVIGLSDGREYWARTEPWTRLSVSGKPARIGIFLDITAKQLSFYNVSKRTVVYTSSLGGDNSQEGKFFPFFATGSFSAQPDTEPLKIAQEFEEDHD
;
A
#
# COMPACT_ATOMS: atom_id res chain seq x y z
N ASP A 1 0.07 10.15 11.54
CA ASP A 1 0.15 8.72 11.87
C ASP A 1 -0.86 7.94 11.01
N VAL A 2 -0.50 6.76 10.53
CA VAL A 2 -1.32 5.93 9.61
C VAL A 2 -1.84 4.70 10.35
N THR A 3 -3.13 4.39 10.20
CA THR A 3 -3.78 3.25 10.86
C THR A 3 -4.58 2.43 9.85
N LEU A 4 -4.40 1.11 9.84
CA LEU A 4 -5.09 0.20 8.94
C LEU A 4 -6.58 0.10 9.25
N ASP A 5 -7.43 0.11 8.21
CA ASP A 5 -8.88 -0.01 8.33
C ASP A 5 -9.34 -1.46 8.07
N ALA A 6 -9.66 -2.17 9.15
CA ALA A 6 -10.17 -3.54 9.12
C ALA A 6 -11.50 -3.68 8.36
N ASP A 7 -12.29 -2.62 8.20
CA ASP A 7 -13.54 -2.65 7.44
C ASP A 7 -13.32 -2.63 5.93
N THR A 8 -12.15 -2.19 5.48
CA THR A 8 -11.73 -2.23 4.07
C THR A 8 -11.01 -3.52 3.70
N ALA A 9 -10.40 -4.18 4.69
CA ALA A 9 -9.51 -5.31 4.47
C ALA A 9 -10.21 -6.54 3.92
N HIS A 10 -9.61 -7.19 2.93
CA HIS A 10 -10.08 -8.48 2.44
C HIS A 10 -10.20 -9.51 3.58
N PRO A 11 -11.22 -10.41 3.61
CA PRO A 11 -11.44 -11.32 4.75
C PRO A 11 -10.30 -12.30 5.06
N ARG A 12 -9.36 -12.49 4.13
CA ARG A 12 -8.12 -13.25 4.38
C ARG A 12 -7.11 -12.47 5.22
N LEU A 13 -7.19 -11.15 5.22
CA LEU A 13 -6.28 -10.28 5.94
C LEU A 13 -6.74 -10.10 7.38
N LYS A 14 -5.79 -10.21 8.30
CA LYS A 14 -5.98 -9.90 9.71
C LYS A 14 -5.15 -8.68 10.05
N VAL A 15 -5.84 -7.58 10.34
CA VAL A 15 -5.24 -6.38 10.93
C VAL A 15 -5.00 -6.62 12.42
N SER A 16 -3.86 -6.17 12.96
CA SER A 16 -3.58 -6.20 14.39
C SER A 16 -4.47 -5.25 15.18
N GLU A 17 -4.55 -5.45 16.49
CA GLU A 17 -5.40 -4.66 17.39
C GLU A 17 -5.02 -3.17 17.41
N ASP A 18 -3.72 -2.87 17.36
CA ASP A 18 -3.17 -1.51 17.25
C ASP A 18 -3.37 -0.88 15.85
N GLY A 19 -3.87 -1.64 14.87
CA GLY A 19 -4.03 -1.18 13.49
C GLY A 19 -2.73 -0.90 12.76
N LYS A 20 -1.58 -1.38 13.25
CA LYS A 20 -0.25 -1.09 12.66
C LYS A 20 0.30 -2.21 11.78
N SER A 21 -0.28 -3.40 11.82
CA SER A 21 0.19 -4.53 11.01
C SER A 21 -0.93 -5.33 10.38
N VAL A 22 -0.61 -6.01 9.29
CA VAL A 22 -1.53 -6.90 8.59
C VAL A 22 -0.82 -8.17 8.11
N VAL A 23 -1.50 -9.30 8.30
CA VAL A 23 -1.03 -10.62 7.85
C VAL A 23 -2.10 -11.29 6.98
N ASP A 24 -1.70 -11.98 5.92
CA ASP A 24 -2.58 -12.91 5.21
C ASP A 24 -2.65 -14.22 6.01
N THR A 25 -3.85 -14.56 6.46
CA THR A 25 -4.09 -15.75 7.29
C THR A 25 -4.17 -17.05 6.49
N GLY A 26 -4.04 -17.01 5.16
CA GLY A 26 -4.09 -18.20 4.32
C GLY A 26 -5.52 -18.71 4.05
N THR A 27 -6.53 -18.22 4.79
CA THR A 27 -7.92 -18.66 4.69
C THR A 27 -8.90 -17.49 4.76
N THR A 28 -10.01 -17.58 4.04
CA THR A 28 -11.06 -16.56 4.08
C THR A 28 -11.81 -16.68 5.40
N ARG A 29 -11.72 -15.64 6.23
CA ARG A 29 -12.35 -15.63 7.55
C ARG A 29 -13.80 -15.15 7.44
N ASN A 30 -14.63 -15.58 8.40
CA ASN A 30 -15.95 -14.97 8.57
C ASN A 30 -15.80 -13.61 9.26
N VAL A 31 -16.19 -12.55 8.58
CA VAL A 31 -16.09 -11.15 9.06
C VAL A 31 -17.39 -10.42 8.80
N SER A 32 -17.67 -9.39 9.60
CA SER A 32 -18.86 -8.55 9.44
C SER A 32 -18.92 -7.93 8.04
N PHE A 33 -20.13 -7.84 7.51
CA PHE A 33 -20.39 -7.18 6.23
C PHE A 33 -19.94 -5.72 6.28
N SER A 34 -19.26 -5.27 5.23
CA SER A 34 -18.86 -3.88 5.03
C SER A 34 -18.84 -3.59 3.54
N GLU A 35 -19.50 -2.50 3.13
CA GLU A 35 -19.51 -2.06 1.74
C GLU A 35 -18.15 -1.52 1.27
N LYS A 36 -17.30 -1.11 2.22
CA LYS A 36 -15.94 -0.61 1.98
C LYS A 36 -14.95 -1.74 1.70
N ARG A 37 -15.34 -2.99 1.98
CA ARG A 37 -14.45 -4.15 1.96
C ARG A 37 -14.05 -4.55 0.55
N PHE A 38 -12.76 -4.81 0.36
CA PHE A 38 -12.27 -5.48 -0.84
C PHE A 38 -12.59 -6.98 -0.80
N HIS A 39 -13.19 -7.52 -1.87
CA HIS A 39 -13.62 -8.92 -1.91
C HIS A 39 -12.80 -9.83 -2.84
N SER A 40 -12.07 -9.25 -3.80
CA SER A 40 -11.44 -10.02 -4.87
C SER A 40 -9.92 -10.13 -4.74
N HIS A 41 -9.29 -9.20 -4.03
CA HIS A 41 -7.84 -9.13 -3.88
C HIS A 41 -7.48 -8.86 -2.42
N ALA A 42 -6.30 -9.29 -1.99
CA ALA A 42 -5.75 -9.11 -0.66
C ALA A 42 -5.35 -7.64 -0.39
N PHE A 43 -6.31 -6.73 -0.53
CA PHE A 43 -6.14 -5.28 -0.40
C PHE A 43 -6.73 -4.78 0.91
N LEU A 44 -6.20 -3.66 1.39
CA LEU A 44 -6.77 -2.85 2.45
C LEU A 44 -6.33 -1.39 2.30
N LEU A 45 -7.08 -0.48 2.92
CA LEU A 45 -6.71 0.92 3.07
C LEU A 45 -6.41 1.26 4.52
N ALA A 46 -5.78 2.41 4.73
CA ALA A 46 -5.81 3.09 6.01
C ALA A 46 -7.13 3.81 6.27
N LYS A 47 -7.38 4.16 7.54
CA LYS A 47 -8.53 4.96 7.98
C LYS A 47 -8.38 6.42 7.56
N GLU A 48 -7.16 6.94 7.66
CA GLU A 48 -6.84 8.32 7.34
C GLU A 48 -6.73 8.49 5.83
N GLY A 49 -7.38 9.52 5.31
CA GLY A 49 -7.29 9.90 3.92
C GLY A 49 -7.01 11.39 3.78
N TYR A 50 -6.39 11.77 2.68
CA TYR A 50 -5.80 13.08 2.51
C TYR A 50 -6.35 13.78 1.27
N THR A 51 -6.70 15.05 1.40
CA THR A 51 -7.21 15.89 0.30
C THR A 51 -6.25 17.02 -0.08
N SER A 52 -5.35 17.40 0.82
CA SER A 52 -4.34 18.45 0.61
C SER A 52 -3.14 18.24 1.53
N GLY A 53 -2.00 18.86 1.21
CA GLY A 53 -0.79 18.82 2.04
C GLY A 53 0.24 17.77 1.60
N LYS A 54 1.20 17.52 2.50
CA LYS A 54 2.31 16.59 2.30
C LYS A 54 2.32 15.57 3.43
N TYR A 55 2.48 14.30 3.09
CA TYR A 55 2.44 13.21 4.05
C TYR A 55 3.55 12.22 3.77
N TYR A 56 4.12 11.68 4.85
CA TYR A 56 5.12 10.62 4.80
C TYR A 56 4.71 9.49 5.74
N TRP A 57 4.95 8.26 5.31
CA TRP A 57 4.90 7.09 6.18
C TRP A 57 5.84 6.02 5.65
N GLU A 58 6.25 5.12 6.53
CA GLU A 58 7.10 3.99 6.17
C GLU A 58 6.38 2.67 6.38
N VAL A 59 6.68 1.71 5.52
CA VAL A 59 6.12 0.35 5.60
C VAL A 59 7.27 -0.64 5.65
N ASP A 60 7.34 -1.38 6.75
CA ASP A 60 8.18 -2.56 6.87
C ASP A 60 7.58 -3.68 6.01
N VAL A 61 8.31 -4.00 4.95
CA VAL A 61 8.00 -5.09 4.01
C VAL A 61 8.83 -6.35 4.31
N GLY A 62 9.83 -6.23 5.19
CA GLY A 62 10.62 -7.36 5.71
C GLY A 62 11.25 -8.20 4.61
N ASN A 63 11.19 -9.52 4.77
CA ASN A 63 11.69 -10.47 3.79
C ASN A 63 10.60 -11.04 2.89
N ARG A 64 9.39 -10.49 2.93
CA ARG A 64 8.26 -10.89 2.09
C ARG A 64 8.66 -10.98 0.61
N ARG A 65 8.07 -11.95 -0.09
CA ARG A 65 8.28 -12.16 -1.53
C ARG A 65 7.22 -11.44 -2.34
N ASN A 66 6.05 -11.20 -1.77
CA ASN A 66 4.97 -10.47 -2.42
C ASN A 66 4.39 -9.41 -1.49
N TRP A 67 4.30 -8.19 -2.03
CA TRP A 67 3.66 -7.05 -1.39
C TRP A 67 3.42 -5.94 -2.40
N GLU A 68 2.44 -5.09 -2.11
CA GLU A 68 2.20 -3.86 -2.87
C GLU A 68 1.82 -2.74 -1.89
N VAL A 69 2.34 -1.54 -2.10
CA VAL A 69 2.11 -0.38 -1.26
C VAL A 69 2.00 0.89 -2.09
N GLY A 70 1.24 1.86 -1.60
CA GLY A 70 1.09 3.16 -2.26
C GLY A 70 -0.16 3.87 -1.78
N ILE A 71 -0.91 4.44 -2.72
CA ILE A 71 -2.19 5.11 -2.43
C ILE A 71 -3.29 4.67 -3.38
N ALA A 72 -4.53 4.79 -2.91
CA ALA A 72 -5.74 4.66 -3.70
C ALA A 72 -6.64 5.88 -3.52
N ARG A 73 -7.39 6.25 -4.55
CA ARG A 73 -8.48 7.24 -4.43
C ARG A 73 -9.66 6.65 -3.64
N GLU A 74 -10.46 7.52 -3.03
CA GLU A 74 -11.70 7.12 -2.35
C GLU A 74 -12.66 6.35 -3.27
N SER A 75 -12.81 6.86 -4.50
CA SER A 75 -13.78 6.41 -5.51
C SER A 75 -13.45 5.07 -6.17
N VAL A 76 -12.35 4.40 -5.78
CA VAL A 76 -12.01 3.11 -6.37
C VAL A 76 -13.07 2.05 -6.03
N THR A 77 -13.41 1.24 -7.03
CA THR A 77 -14.34 0.12 -6.86
C THR A 77 -13.78 -0.90 -5.85
N ARG A 78 -14.65 -1.46 -5.01
CA ARG A 78 -14.29 -2.45 -3.97
C ARG A 78 -14.68 -3.90 -4.31
N LYS A 79 -15.48 -4.07 -5.36
CA LYS A 79 -16.07 -5.33 -5.79
C LYS A 79 -15.63 -5.70 -7.21
N GLY A 80 -15.60 -7.00 -7.50
CA GLY A 80 -15.24 -7.54 -8.81
C GLY A 80 -13.74 -7.49 -9.10
N SER A 81 -13.37 -7.79 -10.35
CA SER A 81 -11.98 -7.76 -10.77
C SER A 81 -11.43 -6.33 -10.73
N LEU A 82 -10.31 -6.13 -10.04
CA LEU A 82 -9.67 -4.83 -9.87
C LEU A 82 -8.34 -4.84 -10.62
N THR A 83 -8.12 -3.79 -11.39
CA THR A 83 -6.83 -3.53 -12.05
C THR A 83 -6.17 -2.36 -11.36
N LEU A 84 -4.98 -2.58 -10.82
CA LEU A 84 -4.16 -1.50 -10.27
C LEU A 84 -3.58 -0.68 -11.42
N SER A 85 -4.07 0.57 -11.55
CA SER A 85 -3.45 1.58 -12.41
C SER A 85 -3.82 3.00 -11.98
N PRO A 86 -3.01 4.03 -12.33
CA PRO A 86 -3.36 5.42 -12.06
C PRO A 86 -4.71 5.82 -12.65
N LYS A 87 -5.05 5.31 -13.84
CA LYS A 87 -6.35 5.54 -14.49
C LYS A 87 -7.53 4.97 -13.70
N LYS A 88 -7.29 3.92 -12.91
CA LYS A 88 -8.27 3.30 -12.00
C LYS A 88 -8.16 3.84 -10.57
N GLY A 89 -7.36 4.87 -10.34
CA GLY A 89 -7.21 5.53 -9.05
C GLY A 89 -6.21 4.88 -8.10
N PHE A 90 -5.27 4.08 -8.60
CA PHE A 90 -4.22 3.44 -7.80
C PHE A 90 -2.82 3.89 -8.24
N TRP A 91 -2.00 4.31 -7.29
CA TRP A 91 -0.59 4.60 -7.50
C TRP A 91 0.22 3.74 -6.54
N VAL A 92 0.71 2.62 -7.06
CA VAL A 92 1.21 1.52 -6.26
C VAL A 92 2.50 0.97 -6.87
N ILE A 93 3.46 0.62 -6.01
CA ILE A 93 4.59 -0.24 -6.37
C ILE A 93 4.49 -1.56 -5.60
N GLY A 94 5.15 -2.60 -6.10
CA GLY A 94 5.19 -3.88 -5.41
C GLY A 94 6.38 -4.74 -5.80
N LEU A 95 6.58 -5.80 -5.01
CA LEU A 95 7.50 -6.90 -5.28
C LEU A 95 6.70 -8.14 -5.66
N SER A 96 7.12 -8.82 -6.72
CA SER A 96 6.57 -10.09 -7.18
C SER A 96 7.63 -11.19 -7.10
N ASP A 97 7.23 -12.36 -6.60
CA ASP A 97 8.03 -13.59 -6.50
C ASP A 97 9.41 -13.40 -5.85
N GLY A 98 9.55 -12.39 -5.00
CA GLY A 98 10.76 -12.04 -4.28
C GLY A 98 11.89 -11.49 -5.15
N ARG A 99 11.64 -11.20 -6.43
CA ARG A 99 12.69 -10.83 -7.40
C ARG A 99 12.41 -9.55 -8.17
N GLU A 100 11.16 -9.32 -8.56
CA GLU A 100 10.84 -8.27 -9.52
C GLU A 100 10.03 -7.16 -8.89
N TYR A 101 10.52 -5.92 -9.03
CA TYR A 101 9.82 -4.73 -8.58
C TYR A 101 9.07 -4.10 -9.73
N TRP A 102 7.84 -3.68 -9.47
CA TRP A 102 6.94 -3.13 -10.47
C TRP A 102 6.23 -1.89 -9.94
N ALA A 103 6.10 -0.87 -10.77
CA ALA A 103 5.07 0.14 -10.63
C ALA A 103 3.84 -0.30 -11.43
N ARG A 104 2.67 -0.23 -10.81
CA ARG A 104 1.38 -0.62 -11.41
C ARG A 104 0.87 0.48 -12.36
N THR A 105 1.66 0.86 -13.35
CA THR A 105 1.28 1.76 -14.46
C THR A 105 0.51 1.00 -15.54
N GLU A 106 0.13 1.63 -16.65
CA GLU A 106 -0.47 0.92 -17.79
C GLU A 106 0.26 1.30 -19.09
N PRO A 107 1.14 0.43 -19.63
CA PRO A 107 1.52 -0.91 -19.13
C PRO A 107 2.36 -0.86 -17.83
N TRP A 108 2.50 -1.99 -17.13
CA TRP A 108 3.33 -2.09 -15.90
C TRP A 108 4.78 -1.71 -16.20
N THR A 109 5.36 -0.88 -15.32
CA THR A 109 6.75 -0.44 -15.44
C THR A 109 7.63 -1.24 -14.48
N ARG A 110 8.63 -1.94 -15.03
CA ARG A 110 9.64 -2.66 -14.23
C ARG A 110 10.57 -1.66 -13.55
N LEU A 111 10.83 -1.85 -12.26
CA LEU A 111 11.68 -0.98 -11.47
C LEU A 111 13.05 -1.62 -11.24
N SER A 112 14.11 -0.82 -11.41
CA SER A 112 15.48 -1.24 -11.09
C SER A 112 15.80 -0.84 -9.66
N VAL A 113 15.50 -1.73 -8.71
CA VAL A 113 15.73 -1.48 -7.28
C VAL A 113 17.05 -2.12 -6.85
N SER A 114 17.92 -1.33 -6.24
CA SER A 114 19.20 -1.83 -5.73
C SER A 114 19.00 -2.62 -4.43
N GLY A 115 19.27 -3.92 -4.47
CA GLY A 115 19.11 -4.83 -3.33
C GLY A 115 17.64 -5.12 -2.99
N LYS A 116 17.39 -5.58 -1.76
CA LYS A 116 16.05 -5.88 -1.26
C LYS A 116 15.71 -4.92 -0.11
N PRO A 117 14.95 -3.84 -0.34
CA PRO A 117 14.54 -2.94 0.73
C PRO A 117 13.67 -3.72 1.72
N ALA A 118 14.04 -3.70 3.01
CA ALA A 118 13.19 -4.22 4.08
C ALA A 118 12.11 -3.20 4.50
N ARG A 119 12.30 -1.94 4.11
CA ARG A 119 11.39 -0.82 4.41
C ARG A 119 11.25 0.11 3.22
N ILE A 120 10.01 0.49 2.92
CA ILE A 120 9.64 1.44 1.87
C ILE A 120 9.07 2.70 2.50
N GLY A 121 9.69 3.85 2.19
CA GLY A 121 9.16 5.16 2.53
C GLY A 121 8.24 5.65 1.43
N ILE A 122 7.10 6.23 1.78
CA ILE A 122 6.09 6.73 0.83
C ILE A 122 5.84 8.19 1.14
N PHE A 123 6.12 9.06 0.18
CA PHE A 123 5.94 10.50 0.29
C PHE A 123 4.89 10.98 -0.71
N LEU A 124 3.78 11.48 -0.18
CA LEU A 124 2.68 12.05 -0.94
C LEU A 124 2.74 13.58 -0.85
N ASP A 125 2.91 14.26 -1.98
CA ASP A 125 2.79 15.70 -2.11
C ASP A 125 1.60 16.02 -3.02
N ILE A 126 0.44 16.30 -2.42
CA ILE A 126 -0.81 16.54 -3.16
C ILE A 126 -0.73 17.86 -3.90
N THR A 127 -0.10 18.88 -3.31
CA THR A 127 0.08 20.20 -3.91
C THR A 127 0.95 20.12 -5.16
N ALA A 128 2.04 19.36 -5.11
CA ALA A 128 2.91 19.11 -6.27
C ALA A 128 2.38 17.98 -7.19
N LYS A 129 1.23 17.39 -6.87
CA LYS A 129 0.63 16.24 -7.60
C LYS A 129 1.64 15.10 -7.81
N GLN A 130 2.39 14.77 -6.76
CA GLN A 130 3.48 13.80 -6.81
C GLN A 130 3.36 12.74 -5.71
N LEU A 131 3.73 11.51 -6.05
CA LEU A 131 3.95 10.42 -5.11
C LEU A 131 5.33 9.81 -5.36
N SER A 132 6.15 9.75 -4.31
CA SER A 132 7.51 9.23 -4.37
C SER A 132 7.69 8.07 -3.39
N PHE A 133 8.45 7.06 -3.81
CA PHE A 133 8.75 5.86 -3.06
C PHE A 133 10.26 5.77 -2.83
N TYR A 134 10.67 5.37 -1.63
CA TYR A 134 12.07 5.36 -1.22
C TYR A 134 12.46 4.00 -0.62
N ASN A 135 13.68 3.57 -0.91
CA ASN A 135 14.35 2.56 -0.09
C ASN A 135 14.93 3.31 1.12
N VAL A 136 14.31 3.12 2.30
CA VAL A 136 14.67 3.88 3.50
C VAL A 136 16.12 3.62 3.91
N SER A 137 16.55 2.36 3.91
CA SER A 137 17.90 1.97 4.34
C SER A 137 19.00 2.55 3.45
N LYS A 138 18.76 2.67 2.15
CA LYS A 138 19.72 3.25 1.19
C LYS A 138 19.51 4.74 0.94
N ARG A 139 18.42 5.32 1.42
CA ARG A 139 18.02 6.72 1.17
C ARG A 139 17.96 7.05 -0.33
N THR A 140 17.55 6.09 -1.15
CA THR A 140 17.44 6.24 -2.61
C THR A 140 15.98 6.20 -3.05
N VAL A 141 15.64 7.00 -4.07
CA VAL A 141 14.33 6.92 -4.74
C VAL A 141 14.22 5.56 -5.44
N VAL A 142 13.10 4.88 -5.21
CA VAL A 142 12.69 3.66 -5.91
C VAL A 142 11.87 4.02 -7.15
N TYR A 143 10.92 4.93 -7.01
CA TYR A 143 10.04 5.36 -8.08
C TYR A 143 9.34 6.67 -7.71
N THR A 144 9.02 7.49 -8.71
CA THR A 144 8.20 8.70 -8.55
C THR A 144 7.12 8.71 -9.63
N SER A 145 5.88 8.97 -9.23
CA SER A 145 4.72 9.08 -10.11
C SER A 145 4.06 10.44 -9.98
N SER A 146 3.53 10.96 -11.09
CA SER A 146 2.55 12.05 -11.05
C SER A 146 1.16 11.50 -10.70
N LEU A 147 0.41 12.27 -9.93
CA LEU A 147 -1.00 12.01 -9.61
C LEU A 147 -1.96 12.43 -10.74
N GLY A 148 -1.44 13.04 -11.82
CA GLY A 148 -2.22 13.47 -12.99
C GLY A 148 -2.94 14.80 -12.80
N GLY A 149 -3.43 15.36 -13.92
CA GLY A 149 -3.86 16.76 -14.04
C GLY A 149 -5.37 17.02 -14.20
N ASP A 150 -6.21 16.05 -14.51
CA ASP A 150 -7.60 16.33 -14.91
C ASP A 150 -8.57 16.57 -13.73
N ASN A 151 -8.63 17.85 -13.38
CA ASN A 151 -9.72 18.74 -12.95
C ASN A 151 -11.21 18.26 -12.99
N SER A 152 -11.58 17.11 -12.42
CA SER A 152 -13.02 16.92 -12.08
C SER A 152 -13.36 16.06 -10.88
N GLN A 153 -12.38 15.50 -10.18
CA GLN A 153 -12.64 14.89 -8.88
C GLN A 153 -11.57 15.33 -7.88
N GLU A 154 -11.90 16.38 -7.13
CA GLU A 154 -11.47 16.47 -5.74
C GLU A 154 -11.74 15.11 -5.10
N GLY A 155 -10.69 14.46 -4.63
CA GLY A 155 -10.79 13.08 -4.18
C GLY A 155 -9.79 12.84 -3.09
N LYS A 156 -10.24 12.17 -2.03
CA LYS A 156 -9.41 11.78 -0.92
C LYS A 156 -8.50 10.63 -1.33
N PHE A 157 -7.21 10.75 -1.05
CA PHE A 157 -6.23 9.68 -1.24
C PHE A 157 -6.01 8.94 0.08
N PHE A 158 -6.07 7.62 0.04
CA PHE A 158 -5.83 6.76 1.20
C PHE A 158 -4.55 5.96 0.99
N PRO A 159 -3.69 5.83 2.01
CA PRO A 159 -2.65 4.80 2.02
C PRO A 159 -3.24 3.43 1.70
N PHE A 160 -2.58 2.72 0.79
CA PHE A 160 -2.98 1.44 0.24
C PHE A 160 -1.92 0.39 0.55
N PHE A 161 -2.38 -0.81 0.90
CA PHE A 161 -1.54 -1.94 1.23
C PHE A 161 -2.12 -3.23 0.63
N ALA A 162 -1.24 -4.11 0.19
CA ALA A 162 -1.59 -5.46 -0.25
C ALA A 162 -0.49 -6.46 0.11
N THR A 163 -0.88 -7.66 0.54
CA THR A 163 0.05 -8.76 0.82
C THR A 163 0.47 -9.52 -0.45
N GLY A 164 0.09 -9.03 -1.63
CA GLY A 164 0.32 -9.67 -2.93
C GLY A 164 -0.68 -10.76 -3.27
N SER A 165 -0.43 -11.48 -4.37
CA SER A 165 -1.31 -12.54 -4.88
C SER A 165 -1.42 -13.72 -3.91
N PHE A 166 -2.58 -14.40 -3.92
CA PHE A 166 -2.78 -15.65 -3.20
C PHE A 166 -1.85 -16.72 -3.78
N SER A 167 -0.73 -16.97 -3.11
CA SER A 167 0.22 -18.01 -3.49
C SER A 167 0.00 -19.27 -2.67
N ALA A 168 0.41 -20.42 -3.21
CA ALA A 168 0.35 -21.71 -2.51
C ALA A 168 1.22 -21.73 -1.24
N GLN A 169 2.20 -20.83 -1.14
CA GLN A 169 3.03 -20.60 0.05
C GLN A 169 2.95 -19.11 0.42
N PRO A 170 1.89 -18.70 1.13
CA PRO A 170 1.70 -17.31 1.51
C PRO A 170 2.83 -16.85 2.43
N ASP A 171 3.33 -15.63 2.20
CA ASP A 171 4.28 -15.01 3.12
C ASP A 171 3.57 -14.73 4.45
N THR A 172 4.05 -15.34 5.53
CA THR A 172 3.47 -15.23 6.87
C THR A 172 3.97 -14.02 7.66
N GLU A 173 5.04 -13.37 7.22
CA GLU A 173 5.56 -12.15 7.87
C GLU A 173 4.57 -10.99 7.68
N PRO A 174 4.14 -10.25 8.71
CA PRO A 174 3.20 -9.14 8.52
C PRO A 174 3.83 -7.98 7.74
N LEU A 175 3.01 -7.26 6.97
CA LEU A 175 3.32 -5.87 6.61
C LEU A 175 3.08 -5.00 7.84
N LYS A 176 4.00 -4.09 8.16
CA LYS A 176 3.86 -3.19 9.31
C LYS A 176 4.07 -1.75 8.90
N ILE A 177 3.24 -0.85 9.42
CA ILE A 177 3.49 0.58 9.39
C ILE A 177 4.56 0.85 10.44
N ALA A 178 5.68 1.46 10.05
CA ALA A 178 6.72 1.80 11.02
C ALA A 178 6.19 2.89 11.95
N GLN A 179 6.40 2.70 13.25
CA GLN A 179 6.17 3.75 14.23
C GLN A 179 7.45 4.58 14.32
N GLU A 180 7.31 5.90 14.35
CA GLU A 180 8.39 6.76 14.81
C GLU A 180 8.62 6.40 16.28
N PHE A 181 9.73 5.73 16.60
CA PHE A 181 10.17 5.70 17.98
C PHE A 181 10.60 7.12 18.32
N GLU A 182 9.98 7.71 19.34
CA GLU A 182 10.58 8.85 20.04
C GLU A 182 12.02 8.46 20.36
N GLU A 183 12.97 9.32 19.98
CA GLU A 183 14.37 9.15 20.39
C GLU A 183 14.38 9.01 21.91
N ASP A 184 14.98 7.92 22.42
CA ASP A 184 15.30 7.79 23.84
C ASP A 184 16.09 9.04 24.23
N HIS A 185 15.47 9.94 24.99
CA HIS A 185 16.20 11.01 25.66
C HIS A 185 17.02 10.37 26.78
N ASP A 186 18.33 10.30 26.56
CA ASP A 186 19.38 9.98 27.53
C ASP A 186 19.18 10.69 28.89
#